data_AF-A0A8C5RZI1-F1
#
_entry.id   AF-A0A8C5RZI1-F1
#
_cell.length_a   1.000
_cell.length_b   1.000
_cell.length_c   1.000
_cell.angle_alpha   90.00
_cell.angle_beta   90.00
_cell.angle_gamma   90.00
#
_symmetry.space_group_name_H-M   'P 1'
#
loop_
_entity.id
_entity.type
_entity.pdbx_description
1 polymer ?
#
loop_
_entity_poly.entity_id
_entity_poly.type
_entity_poly.pdbx_seq_one_letter_code
_entity_poly.pdbx_strand_id
1 'polypeptide(L)'
;MLRAAGRLLGLLGLLGALGGLRGAPGETFSSMLSIRRALGTEGALLGHLRSYLEHEASRLRDLDRFYQKIQVLHQGSSGTMANPLMAFALIKRLQSDWRNVVYSLEGSENIQALKVSYHRLEDHLPLFEDLEGAARALMRLQDVYALSVKELARGRFQTTNGANPDLYHPRQDFVLSADDCFHIGKVAYDQEDYYHSIPWMEEAVRLFRISYGNWNTEDEGSLEEALDHLAFSYFMAGNISHALKLSQEFLHYDPGNERMARNVLKYEKLLRKDQEEGKGKITLQRPNVTHLETRDAYEALCQRLGSQPAHRRLSCSYETNHSPWLILQPLKKEILHPRPELALYHDFLSPSEAEKIKALAAPGVSDGGRLGAVKGFKFLNYPFCGRGLMRWGQSEVGLAGSPNYSKFLLLVLQNWSELGESHLWLGFSGDECLLLPFSCWEGIGRPRPTIIR
;
A
#
# COMPACT_ATOMS: atom_id res chain seq x y z
N MET A 1 57.61 40.63 -6.46
CA MET A 1 56.71 39.57 -6.95
C MET A 1 56.58 38.42 -5.93
N LEU A 2 56.07 38.69 -4.72
CA LEU A 2 55.88 37.64 -3.69
C LEU A 2 54.56 37.78 -2.90
N ARG A 3 53.63 38.64 -3.35
CA ARG A 3 52.28 38.77 -2.76
C ARG A 3 51.15 38.30 -3.66
N ALA A 4 51.45 37.87 -4.90
CA ALA A 4 50.46 37.36 -5.84
C ALA A 4 50.36 35.82 -5.86
N ALA A 5 51.38 35.09 -5.39
CA ALA A 5 51.39 33.62 -5.38
C ALA A 5 50.57 32.98 -4.24
N GLY A 6 50.30 33.72 -3.16
CA GLY A 6 49.52 33.21 -2.02
C GLY A 6 47.99 33.21 -2.23
N ARG A 7 47.47 33.90 -3.25
CA ARG A 7 46.03 33.98 -3.52
C ARG A 7 45.52 32.93 -4.51
N LEU A 8 46.40 32.31 -5.30
CA LEU A 8 46.01 31.25 -6.24
C LEU A 8 45.96 29.85 -5.57
N LEU A 9 46.75 29.63 -4.51
CA LEU A 9 46.70 28.39 -3.71
C LEU A 9 45.50 28.33 -2.75
N GLY A 10 44.92 29.48 -2.37
CA GLY A 10 43.71 29.53 -1.55
C GLY A 10 42.42 29.18 -2.31
N LEU A 11 42.36 29.45 -3.62
CA LEU A 11 41.18 29.16 -4.45
C LEU A 11 41.13 27.69 -4.95
N LEU A 12 42.27 27.02 -5.10
CA LEU A 12 42.30 25.59 -5.43
C LEU A 12 42.02 24.69 -4.21
N GLY A 13 42.31 25.16 -2.99
CA GLY A 13 41.94 24.45 -1.75
C GLY A 13 40.45 24.51 -1.42
N LEU A 14 39.73 25.56 -1.86
CA LEU A 14 38.29 25.72 -1.65
C LEU A 14 37.42 25.00 -2.70
N LEU A 15 37.96 24.71 -3.88
CA LEU A 15 37.28 23.90 -4.90
C LEU A 15 37.48 22.38 -4.69
N GLY A 16 38.54 21.97 -3.98
CA GLY A 16 38.75 20.57 -3.58
C GLY A 16 37.91 20.09 -2.38
N ALA A 17 37.35 21.02 -1.60
CA ALA A 17 36.54 20.70 -0.41
C ALA A 17 35.02 20.62 -0.68
N LEU A 18 34.57 20.97 -1.89
CA LEU A 18 33.16 20.89 -2.30
C LEU A 18 32.80 19.61 -3.07
N GLY A 19 33.76 18.73 -3.33
CA GLY A 19 33.57 17.46 -4.07
C GLY A 19 33.28 16.22 -3.22
N GLY A 20 33.01 16.38 -1.92
CA GLY A 20 32.94 15.25 -0.96
C GLY A 20 31.61 15.07 -0.21
N LEU A 21 30.59 15.88 -0.48
CA LEU A 21 29.24 15.63 0.04
C LEU A 21 28.59 14.52 -0.80
N ARG A 22 29.02 13.27 -0.60
CA ARG A 22 28.13 12.13 -0.82
C ARG A 22 26.94 12.39 0.10
N GLY A 23 25.80 12.76 -0.49
CA GLY A 23 24.52 12.82 0.21
C GLY A 23 24.36 11.52 0.98
N ALA A 24 24.16 11.63 2.29
CA ALA A 24 23.89 10.48 3.12
C ALA A 24 22.68 9.74 2.53
N PRO A 25 22.71 8.40 2.40
CA PRO A 25 21.55 7.65 1.97
C PRO A 25 20.42 7.92 2.97
N GLY A 26 19.34 8.53 2.46
CA GLY A 26 18.18 8.94 3.25
C GLY A 26 17.59 7.80 4.08
N GLU A 27 17.01 8.18 5.21
CA GLU A 27 16.37 7.31 6.19
C GLU A 27 15.39 6.34 5.50
N THR A 28 15.53 5.04 5.76
CA THR A 28 14.61 4.02 5.26
C THR A 28 13.96 3.29 6.41
N PHE A 29 12.67 3.56 6.62
CA PHE A 29 11.82 2.81 7.54
C PHE A 29 11.67 1.36 7.06
N SER A 30 11.38 0.41 7.95
CA SER A 30 11.24 -1.03 7.61
C SER A 30 10.21 -1.28 6.50
N SER A 31 9.12 -0.52 6.47
CA SER A 31 8.13 -0.53 5.39
C SER A 31 8.69 -0.03 4.06
N MET A 32 9.52 1.02 4.07
CA MET A 32 10.20 1.51 2.87
C MET A 32 11.27 0.54 2.37
N LEU A 33 11.92 -0.21 3.26
CA LEU A 33 12.83 -1.28 2.88
C LEU A 33 12.08 -2.43 2.19
N SER A 34 10.90 -2.79 2.68
CA SER A 34 10.01 -3.78 2.03
C SER A 34 9.60 -3.33 0.63
N ILE A 35 9.12 -2.07 0.48
CA ILE A 35 8.76 -1.50 -0.81
C ILE A 35 9.96 -1.47 -1.76
N ARG A 36 11.15 -1.09 -1.28
CA ARG A 36 12.38 -1.11 -2.11
C ARG A 36 12.73 -2.52 -2.59
N ARG A 37 12.54 -3.54 -1.76
CA ARG A 37 12.74 -4.94 -2.17
C ARG A 37 11.71 -5.34 -3.22
N ALA A 38 10.43 -5.03 -3.00
CA ALA A 38 9.36 -5.31 -3.97
C ALA A 38 9.63 -4.65 -5.34
N LEU A 39 10.07 -3.39 -5.36
CA LEU A 39 10.48 -2.69 -6.58
C LEU A 39 11.67 -3.38 -7.28
N GLY A 40 12.63 -3.91 -6.50
CA GLY A 40 13.73 -4.69 -7.05
C GLY A 40 13.25 -5.99 -7.71
N THR A 41 12.31 -6.70 -7.06
CA THR A 41 11.69 -7.93 -7.59
C THR A 41 10.87 -7.64 -8.86
N GLU A 42 10.09 -6.57 -8.87
CA GLU A 42 9.34 -6.12 -10.06
C GLU A 42 10.29 -5.78 -11.22
N GLY A 43 11.40 -5.09 -10.95
CA GLY A 43 12.42 -4.82 -11.96
C GLY A 43 13.00 -6.09 -12.59
N ALA A 44 13.21 -7.15 -11.80
CA ALA A 44 13.64 -8.45 -12.30
C ALA A 44 12.56 -9.12 -13.18
N LEU A 45 11.30 -9.10 -12.74
CA LEU A 45 10.17 -9.62 -13.50
C LEU A 45 9.99 -8.91 -14.85
N LEU A 46 10.14 -7.58 -14.88
CA LEU A 46 10.11 -6.80 -16.12
C LEU A 46 11.24 -7.22 -17.08
N GLY A 47 12.42 -7.55 -16.56
CA GLY A 47 13.52 -8.10 -17.36
C GLY A 47 13.17 -9.46 -17.99
N HIS A 48 12.57 -10.36 -17.20
CA HIS A 48 12.14 -11.66 -17.68
C HIS A 48 10.99 -11.57 -18.69
N LEU A 49 10.01 -10.71 -18.45
CA LEU A 49 8.90 -10.46 -19.36
C LEU A 49 9.40 -9.87 -20.69
N ARG A 50 10.34 -8.92 -20.67
CA ARG A 50 10.97 -8.38 -21.88
C ARG A 50 11.62 -9.49 -22.71
N SER A 51 12.40 -10.37 -22.08
CA SER A 51 13.03 -11.51 -22.76
C SER A 51 11.99 -12.44 -23.37
N TYR A 52 10.91 -12.75 -22.65
CA TYR A 52 9.80 -13.54 -23.20
C TYR A 52 9.17 -12.88 -24.43
N LEU A 53 8.89 -11.58 -24.37
CA LEU A 53 8.31 -10.83 -25.50
C LEU A 53 9.24 -10.81 -26.73
N GLU A 54 10.55 -10.69 -26.52
CA GLU A 54 11.54 -10.74 -27.61
C GLU A 54 11.58 -12.11 -28.29
N HIS A 55 11.57 -13.21 -27.52
CA HIS A 55 11.51 -14.57 -28.05
C HIS A 55 10.19 -14.86 -28.77
N GLU A 56 9.06 -14.47 -28.20
CA GLU A 56 7.75 -14.61 -28.85
C GLU A 56 7.64 -13.81 -30.14
N ALA A 57 8.16 -12.58 -30.15
CA ALA A 57 8.21 -11.77 -31.37
C ALA A 57 9.10 -12.44 -32.45
N SER A 58 10.20 -13.10 -32.06
CA SER A 58 11.04 -13.86 -32.98
C SER A 58 10.30 -15.06 -33.57
N ARG A 59 9.65 -15.85 -32.72
CA ARG A 59 8.81 -16.98 -33.14
C ARG A 59 7.74 -16.54 -34.12
N LEU A 60 7.02 -15.45 -33.83
CA LEU A 60 5.98 -14.91 -34.71
C LEU A 60 6.54 -14.42 -36.05
N ARG A 61 7.72 -13.79 -36.09
CA ARG A 61 8.40 -13.41 -37.35
C ARG A 61 8.73 -14.64 -38.20
N ASP A 62 9.15 -15.73 -37.57
CA ASP A 62 9.49 -16.97 -38.26
C ASP A 62 8.25 -17.66 -38.85
N LEU A 63 7.14 -17.64 -38.12
CA LEU A 63 5.84 -18.13 -38.57
C LEU A 63 5.27 -17.28 -39.71
N ASP A 64 5.34 -15.95 -39.60
CA ASP A 64 4.90 -15.04 -40.66
C ASP A 64 5.71 -15.24 -41.94
N ARG A 65 7.05 -15.31 -41.84
CA ARG A 65 7.92 -15.66 -42.98
C ARG A 65 7.50 -16.97 -43.64
N PHE A 66 7.20 -18.00 -42.84
CA PHE A 66 6.72 -19.27 -43.37
C PHE A 66 5.37 -19.12 -44.08
N TYR A 67 4.40 -18.44 -43.45
CA TYR A 67 3.08 -18.18 -44.01
C TYR A 67 3.17 -17.45 -45.36
N GLN A 68 3.91 -16.34 -45.43
CA GLN A 68 4.09 -15.55 -46.66
C GLN A 68 4.71 -16.38 -47.78
N LYS A 69 5.75 -17.18 -47.47
CA LYS A 69 6.36 -18.11 -48.43
C LYS A 69 5.34 -19.10 -48.99
N ILE A 70 4.50 -19.69 -48.14
CA ILE A 70 3.49 -20.66 -48.55
C ILE A 70 2.39 -20.02 -49.39
N GLN A 71 1.95 -18.82 -49.01
CA GLN A 71 0.90 -18.09 -49.70
C GLN A 71 1.28 -17.79 -51.15
N VAL A 72 2.50 -17.28 -51.38
CA VAL A 72 3.02 -16.99 -52.73
C VAL A 72 3.10 -18.27 -53.57
N LEU A 73 3.61 -19.37 -53.00
CA LEU A 73 3.71 -20.66 -53.70
C LEU A 73 2.34 -21.26 -54.03
N HIS A 74 1.32 -20.99 -53.22
CA HIS A 74 -0.04 -21.46 -53.46
C HIS A 74 -0.76 -20.63 -54.52
N GLN A 75 -0.63 -19.30 -54.51
CA GLN A 75 -1.25 -18.43 -55.51
C GLN A 75 -0.67 -18.67 -56.92
N GLY A 76 0.63 -19.00 -57.01
CA GLY A 76 1.29 -19.36 -58.28
C GLY A 76 1.05 -20.78 -58.77
N SER A 77 0.14 -21.56 -58.16
CA SER A 77 0.03 -23.01 -58.38
C SER A 77 -0.78 -23.45 -59.61
N SER A 78 -1.24 -22.50 -60.44
CA SER A 78 -2.02 -22.78 -61.65
C SER A 78 -1.13 -23.44 -62.72
N GLY A 79 -0.96 -24.76 -62.62
CA GLY A 79 -0.03 -25.55 -63.43
C GLY A 79 0.84 -26.56 -62.66
N THR A 80 0.66 -26.69 -61.34
CA THR A 80 1.47 -27.57 -60.46
C THR A 80 1.54 -29.03 -60.93
N MET A 81 0.48 -29.54 -61.59
CA MET A 81 0.44 -30.90 -62.13
C MET A 81 1.34 -31.11 -63.36
N ALA A 82 1.77 -30.04 -64.05
CA ALA A 82 2.61 -30.13 -65.24
C ALA A 82 4.12 -29.98 -64.94
N ASN A 83 4.50 -29.50 -63.76
CA ASN A 83 5.90 -29.27 -63.38
C ASN A 83 6.33 -30.21 -62.22
N PRO A 84 7.14 -31.25 -62.49
CA PRO A 84 7.61 -32.19 -61.46
C PRO A 84 8.36 -31.55 -60.28
N LEU A 85 9.04 -30.41 -60.49
CA LEU A 85 9.71 -29.68 -59.41
C LEU A 85 8.69 -29.02 -58.46
N MET A 86 7.60 -28.46 -59.01
CA MET A 86 6.52 -27.89 -58.20
C MET A 86 5.78 -28.97 -57.43
N ALA A 87 5.53 -30.13 -58.06
CA ALA A 87 4.93 -31.29 -57.40
C ALA A 87 5.81 -31.81 -56.24
N PHE A 88 7.11 -31.98 -56.46
CA PHE A 88 8.06 -32.35 -55.40
C PHE A 88 8.07 -31.33 -54.25
N ALA A 89 8.17 -30.04 -54.56
CA ALA A 89 8.20 -28.99 -53.53
C ALA A 89 6.91 -28.97 -52.69
N LEU A 90 5.74 -29.20 -53.30
CA LEU A 90 4.47 -29.35 -52.60
C LEU A 90 4.48 -30.58 -51.67
N ILE A 91 4.89 -31.75 -52.16
CA ILE A 91 4.96 -32.98 -51.36
C ILE A 91 5.91 -32.77 -50.17
N LYS A 92 7.11 -32.23 -50.38
CA LYS A 92 8.06 -31.93 -49.31
C LYS A 92 7.45 -31.00 -48.26
N ARG A 93 6.79 -29.92 -48.69
CA ARG A 93 6.15 -28.95 -47.79
C ARG A 93 5.11 -29.63 -46.89
N LEU A 94 4.24 -30.45 -47.49
CA LEU A 94 3.19 -31.16 -46.76
C LEU A 94 3.75 -32.25 -45.82
N GLN A 95 4.79 -32.96 -46.25
CA GLN A 95 5.36 -34.07 -45.49
C GLN A 95 6.34 -33.63 -44.39
N SER A 96 7.02 -32.50 -44.56
CA SER A 96 8.11 -32.08 -43.67
C SER A 96 7.98 -30.63 -43.19
N ASP A 97 7.87 -29.64 -44.09
CA ASP A 97 7.95 -28.24 -43.66
C ASP A 97 6.81 -27.86 -42.69
N TRP A 98 5.57 -28.26 -42.99
CA TRP A 98 4.42 -28.08 -42.10
C TRP A 98 4.58 -28.81 -40.76
N ARG A 99 5.19 -30.00 -40.78
CA ARG A 99 5.45 -30.78 -39.57
C ARG A 99 6.40 -30.04 -38.63
N ASN A 100 7.45 -29.42 -39.17
CA ASN A 100 8.39 -28.62 -38.36
C ASN A 100 7.70 -27.43 -37.68
N VAL A 101 6.73 -26.81 -38.34
CA VAL A 101 5.97 -25.68 -37.78
C VAL A 101 4.97 -26.14 -36.73
N VAL A 102 4.15 -27.16 -37.03
CA VAL A 102 3.08 -27.64 -36.14
C VAL A 102 3.62 -28.31 -34.87
N TYR A 103 4.74 -29.03 -34.98
CA TYR A 103 5.36 -29.71 -33.85
C TYR A 103 6.49 -28.90 -33.20
N SER A 104 6.64 -27.62 -33.55
CA SER A 104 7.59 -26.74 -32.85
C SER A 104 7.17 -26.55 -31.39
N LEU A 105 8.13 -26.70 -30.47
CA LEU A 105 7.93 -26.48 -29.03
C LEU A 105 8.32 -25.06 -28.59
N GLU A 106 8.78 -24.22 -29.50
CA GLU A 106 9.35 -22.90 -29.20
C GLU A 106 8.40 -22.05 -28.35
N GLY A 107 7.10 -22.03 -28.66
CA GLY A 107 6.11 -21.30 -27.87
C GLY A 107 5.95 -21.83 -26.44
N SER A 108 5.94 -23.15 -26.28
CA SER A 108 5.88 -23.77 -24.94
C SER A 108 7.17 -23.56 -24.15
N GLU A 109 8.33 -23.58 -24.82
CA GLU A 109 9.64 -23.35 -24.21
C GLU A 109 9.78 -21.89 -23.76
N ASN A 110 9.34 -20.93 -24.57
CA ASN A 110 9.35 -19.50 -24.26
C ASN A 110 8.54 -19.20 -22.98
N ILE A 111 7.29 -19.65 -22.91
CA ILE A 111 6.44 -19.41 -21.72
C ILE A 111 6.96 -20.18 -20.50
N GLN A 112 7.52 -21.38 -20.69
CA GLN A 112 8.10 -22.15 -19.61
C GLN A 112 9.31 -21.44 -18.99
N ALA A 113 10.14 -20.77 -19.80
CA ALA A 113 11.27 -19.98 -19.31
C ALA A 113 10.81 -18.81 -18.43
N LEU A 114 9.72 -18.12 -18.80
CA LEU A 114 9.12 -17.07 -17.99
C LEU A 114 8.58 -17.63 -16.67
N LYS A 115 7.82 -18.73 -16.71
CA LYS A 115 7.28 -19.39 -15.51
C LYS A 115 8.38 -19.80 -14.52
N VAL A 116 9.45 -20.43 -15.02
CA VAL A 116 10.60 -20.82 -14.18
C VAL A 116 11.26 -19.61 -13.54
N SER A 117 11.35 -18.49 -14.26
CA SER A 117 11.93 -17.25 -13.73
C SER A 117 11.03 -16.62 -12.66
N TYR A 118 9.71 -16.63 -12.87
CA TYR A 118 8.71 -16.18 -11.89
C TYR A 118 8.77 -17.02 -10.60
N HIS A 119 8.75 -18.36 -10.70
CA HIS A 119 8.80 -19.24 -9.54
C HIS A 119 10.06 -19.05 -8.66
N ARG A 120 11.18 -18.59 -9.23
CA ARG A 120 12.38 -18.26 -8.44
C ARG A 120 12.23 -16.99 -7.59
N LEU A 121 11.30 -16.11 -7.97
CA LEU A 121 11.04 -14.83 -7.31
C LEU A 121 9.81 -14.88 -6.40
N GLU A 122 9.01 -15.95 -6.47
CA GLU A 122 7.73 -16.11 -5.78
C GLU A 122 7.85 -15.90 -4.26
N ASP A 123 8.91 -16.43 -3.64
CA ASP A 123 9.18 -16.24 -2.20
C ASP A 123 9.46 -14.78 -1.78
N HIS A 124 9.72 -13.89 -2.73
CA HIS A 124 10.00 -12.47 -2.50
C HIS A 124 8.80 -11.56 -2.84
N LEU A 125 7.71 -12.13 -3.36
CA LEU A 125 6.52 -11.37 -3.71
C LEU A 125 5.66 -11.12 -2.47
N PRO A 126 4.95 -9.97 -2.40
CA PRO A 126 3.94 -9.74 -1.38
C PRO A 126 2.88 -10.84 -1.41
N LEU A 127 2.40 -11.22 -0.22
CA LEU A 127 1.31 -12.17 -0.08
C LEU A 127 -0.04 -11.45 -0.21
N PHE A 128 -1.10 -12.23 -0.38
CA PHE A 128 -2.47 -11.71 -0.37
C PHE A 128 -2.79 -10.90 0.90
N GLU A 129 -2.27 -11.33 2.05
CA GLU A 129 -2.44 -10.62 3.33
C GLU A 129 -1.81 -9.21 3.33
N ASP A 130 -0.72 -9.02 2.59
CA ASP A 130 -0.06 -7.72 2.45
C ASP A 130 -0.93 -6.76 1.63
N LEU A 131 -1.54 -7.24 0.55
CA LEU A 131 -2.46 -6.48 -0.29
C LEU A 131 -3.71 -6.08 0.49
N GLU A 132 -4.33 -7.01 1.21
CA GLU A 132 -5.44 -6.68 2.11
C GLU A 132 -5.03 -5.67 3.18
N GLY A 133 -3.83 -5.83 3.73
CA GLY A 133 -3.25 -4.91 4.71
C GLY A 133 -3.09 -3.50 4.14
N ALA A 134 -2.68 -3.38 2.89
CA ALA A 134 -2.57 -2.10 2.19
C ALA A 134 -3.96 -1.46 1.95
N ALA A 135 -4.95 -2.24 1.51
CA ALA A 135 -6.33 -1.77 1.35
C ALA A 135 -6.92 -1.25 2.69
N ARG A 136 -6.73 -2.00 3.79
CA ARG A 136 -7.13 -1.55 5.13
C ARG A 136 -6.41 -0.27 5.57
N ALA A 137 -5.13 -0.12 5.22
CA ALA A 137 -4.39 1.10 5.52
C ALA A 137 -4.93 2.33 4.74
N LEU A 138 -5.35 2.15 3.48
CA LEU A 138 -6.01 3.20 2.69
C LEU A 138 -7.36 3.60 3.29
N MET A 139 -8.19 2.64 3.69
CA MET A 139 -9.46 2.91 4.38
C MET A 139 -9.24 3.65 5.70
N ARG A 140 -8.20 3.27 6.46
CA ARG A 140 -7.81 4.00 7.67
C ARG A 140 -7.39 5.45 7.37
N LEU A 141 -6.67 5.70 6.27
CA LEU A 141 -6.32 7.07 5.86
C LEU A 141 -7.56 7.87 5.45
N GLN A 142 -8.47 7.24 4.69
CA GLN A 142 -9.75 7.82 4.31
C GLN A 142 -10.51 8.31 5.54
N ASP A 143 -10.61 7.47 6.56
CA ASP A 143 -11.25 7.79 7.83
C ASP A 143 -10.55 8.92 8.58
N VAL A 144 -9.26 8.74 8.87
CA VAL A 144 -8.50 9.64 9.77
C VAL A 144 -8.47 11.06 9.22
N TYR A 145 -8.38 11.22 7.90
CA TYR A 145 -8.29 12.52 7.25
C TYR A 145 -9.58 12.95 6.55
N ALA A 146 -10.67 12.19 6.70
CA ALA A 146 -11.92 12.41 5.99
C ALA A 146 -11.71 12.63 4.48
N LEU A 147 -10.94 11.75 3.83
CA LEU A 147 -10.56 11.89 2.42
C LEU A 147 -11.71 11.51 1.47
N SER A 148 -11.78 12.19 0.34
CA SER A 148 -12.64 11.78 -0.77
C SER A 148 -12.06 10.58 -1.49
N VAL A 149 -12.80 9.47 -1.58
CA VAL A 149 -12.37 8.26 -2.32
C VAL A 149 -12.06 8.57 -3.79
N LYS A 150 -12.89 9.41 -4.44
CA LYS A 150 -12.69 9.83 -5.83
C LYS A 150 -11.34 10.54 -6.05
N GLU A 151 -10.92 11.38 -5.10
CA GLU A 151 -9.66 12.11 -5.20
C GLU A 151 -8.49 11.22 -4.75
N LEU A 152 -8.70 10.41 -3.72
CA LEU A 152 -7.73 9.42 -3.25
C LEU A 152 -7.36 8.40 -4.35
N ALA A 153 -8.35 7.96 -5.14
CA ALA A 153 -8.15 7.10 -6.31
C ALA A 153 -7.32 7.77 -7.42
N ARG A 154 -7.13 9.10 -7.38
CA ARG A 154 -6.25 9.86 -8.28
C ARG A 154 -4.92 10.25 -7.63
N GLY A 155 -4.65 9.72 -6.44
CA GLY A 155 -3.47 10.04 -5.64
C GLY A 155 -3.53 11.42 -4.99
N ARG A 156 -4.71 12.08 -4.95
CA ARG A 156 -4.90 13.41 -4.37
C ARG A 156 -5.58 13.32 -3.01
N PHE A 157 -4.92 13.82 -1.97
CA PHE A 157 -5.41 13.64 -0.60
C PHE A 157 -6.22 14.88 -0.21
N GLN A 158 -7.44 14.93 -0.75
CA GLN A 158 -8.38 16.02 -0.53
C GLN A 158 -9.46 15.62 0.47
N THR A 159 -9.74 16.51 1.43
CA THR A 159 -10.80 16.31 2.43
C THR A 159 -12.19 16.51 1.82
N THR A 160 -13.19 15.75 2.28
CA THR A 160 -14.59 15.83 1.81
C THR A 160 -15.25 17.17 2.13
N ASN A 161 -14.79 17.88 3.17
CA ASN A 161 -15.41 19.11 3.66
C ASN A 161 -14.99 20.36 2.88
N GLY A 162 -14.01 20.27 1.96
CA GLY A 162 -13.56 21.38 1.10
C GLY A 162 -12.98 22.61 1.81
N ALA A 163 -13.03 22.65 3.15
CA ALA A 163 -12.63 23.78 3.98
C ALA A 163 -11.12 23.82 4.25
N ASN A 164 -10.43 22.69 4.08
CA ASN A 164 -8.99 22.55 4.28
C ASN A 164 -8.28 22.47 2.92
N PRO A 165 -7.08 23.08 2.79
CA PRO A 165 -6.24 22.89 1.61
C PRO A 165 -5.90 21.41 1.41
N ASP A 166 -5.64 21.03 0.16
CA ASP A 166 -5.18 19.68 -0.20
C ASP A 166 -4.05 19.26 0.74
N LEU A 167 -4.20 18.10 1.39
CA LEU A 167 -3.16 17.57 2.26
C LEU A 167 -1.95 17.20 1.40
N TYR A 168 -2.20 16.55 0.26
CA TYR A 168 -1.18 16.16 -0.68
C TYR A 168 -1.71 16.23 -2.11
N HIS A 169 -0.92 16.83 -2.98
CA HIS A 169 -1.18 16.91 -4.41
C HIS A 169 0.11 16.54 -5.18
N PRO A 170 0.15 15.39 -5.87
CA PRO A 170 1.31 14.99 -6.64
C PRO A 170 1.47 15.90 -7.87
N ARG A 171 2.69 16.01 -8.41
CA ARG A 171 2.93 16.77 -9.66
C ARG A 171 2.22 16.17 -10.88
N GLN A 172 1.95 14.88 -10.82
CA GLN A 172 1.24 14.11 -11.83
C GLN A 172 0.26 13.20 -11.09
N ASP A 173 -0.99 13.16 -11.55
CA ASP A 173 -2.00 12.26 -11.00
C ASP A 173 -1.53 10.81 -11.18
N PHE A 174 -1.65 10.03 -10.12
CA PHE A 174 -1.51 8.57 -10.16
C PHE A 174 -2.92 8.00 -9.99
N VAL A 175 -3.46 7.42 -11.06
CA VAL A 175 -4.87 7.00 -11.11
C VAL A 175 -4.93 5.50 -10.92
N LEU A 176 -5.59 5.07 -9.85
CA LEU A 176 -5.98 3.69 -9.64
C LEU A 176 -6.94 3.25 -10.75
N SER A 177 -6.76 2.02 -11.22
CA SER A 177 -7.64 1.41 -12.20
C SER A 177 -9.04 1.14 -11.61
N ALA A 178 -9.98 0.74 -12.48
CA ALA A 178 -11.28 0.28 -12.02
C ALA A 178 -11.15 -0.98 -11.13
N ASP A 179 -10.24 -1.88 -11.51
CA ASP A 179 -9.93 -3.11 -10.81
C ASP A 179 -9.27 -2.85 -9.44
N ASP A 180 -8.33 -1.90 -9.37
CA ASP A 180 -7.70 -1.48 -8.10
C ASP A 180 -8.77 -0.99 -7.10
N CYS A 181 -9.69 -0.14 -7.56
CA CYS A 181 -10.78 0.37 -6.73
C CYS A 181 -11.75 -0.75 -6.33
N PHE A 182 -12.02 -1.69 -7.24
CA PHE A 182 -12.86 -2.85 -7.00
C PHE A 182 -12.26 -3.74 -5.91
N HIS A 183 -10.96 -4.03 -5.98
CA HIS A 183 -10.25 -4.80 -4.97
C HIS A 183 -10.30 -4.16 -3.59
N ILE A 184 -10.06 -2.84 -3.48
CA ILE A 184 -10.17 -2.14 -2.18
C ILE A 184 -11.59 -2.24 -1.63
N GLY A 185 -12.60 -2.02 -2.48
CA GLY A 185 -14.01 -2.16 -2.09
C GLY A 185 -14.37 -3.60 -1.71
N LYS A 186 -13.82 -4.60 -2.40
CA LYS A 186 -14.05 -6.02 -2.12
C LYS A 186 -13.45 -6.44 -0.78
N VAL A 187 -12.26 -5.95 -0.42
CA VAL A 187 -11.67 -6.19 0.91
C VAL A 187 -12.58 -5.66 2.02
N ALA A 188 -13.19 -4.48 1.83
CA ALA A 188 -14.16 -3.93 2.77
C ALA A 188 -15.46 -4.76 2.81
N TYR A 189 -15.96 -5.17 1.64
CA TYR A 189 -17.13 -6.03 1.50
C TYR A 189 -16.97 -7.35 2.25
N ASP A 190 -15.84 -8.04 2.06
CA ASP A 190 -15.52 -9.33 2.68
C ASP A 190 -15.42 -9.22 4.22
N GLN A 191 -15.14 -8.01 4.74
CA GLN A 191 -15.12 -7.69 6.17
C GLN A 191 -16.47 -7.19 6.71
N GLU A 192 -17.53 -7.23 5.89
CA GLU A 192 -18.86 -6.66 6.18
C GLU A 192 -18.83 -5.14 6.48
N ASP A 193 -17.77 -4.45 6.06
CA ASP A 193 -17.61 -3.01 6.17
C ASP A 193 -18.26 -2.31 4.97
N TYR A 194 -19.59 -2.26 4.98
CA TYR A 194 -20.34 -1.60 3.91
C TYR A 194 -20.13 -0.08 3.87
N TYR A 195 -19.65 0.52 4.96
CA TYR A 195 -19.33 1.95 5.02
C TYR A 195 -18.16 2.29 4.08
N HIS A 196 -17.10 1.46 4.06
CA HIS A 196 -15.99 1.63 3.13
C HIS A 196 -16.22 0.95 1.78
N SER A 197 -16.91 -0.19 1.73
CA SER A 197 -17.19 -0.92 0.49
C SER A 197 -17.93 -0.03 -0.52
N ILE A 198 -19.02 0.63 -0.10
CA ILE A 198 -19.85 1.44 -1.00
C ILE A 198 -19.05 2.50 -1.76
N PRO A 199 -18.33 3.45 -1.12
CA PRO A 199 -17.66 4.51 -1.86
C PRO A 199 -16.53 4.02 -2.78
N TRP A 200 -15.80 2.96 -2.40
CA TRP A 200 -14.79 2.34 -3.26
C TRP A 200 -15.41 1.62 -4.45
N MET A 201 -16.49 0.88 -4.21
CA MET A 201 -17.19 0.15 -5.25
C MET A 201 -17.95 1.10 -6.20
N GLU A 202 -18.44 2.25 -5.72
CA GLU A 202 -18.99 3.30 -6.56
C GLU A 202 -17.94 3.88 -7.52
N GLU A 203 -16.74 4.15 -7.02
CA GLU A 203 -15.65 4.66 -7.86
C GLU A 203 -15.18 3.59 -8.86
N ALA A 204 -15.11 2.32 -8.45
CA ALA A 204 -14.85 1.19 -9.32
C ALA A 204 -15.88 1.08 -10.45
N VAL A 205 -17.17 1.05 -10.12
CA VAL A 205 -18.27 1.03 -11.11
C VAL A 205 -18.19 2.24 -12.05
N ARG A 206 -17.90 3.44 -11.51
CA ARG A 206 -17.73 4.66 -12.32
C ARG A 206 -16.61 4.50 -13.35
N LEU A 207 -15.47 3.93 -12.94
CA LEU A 207 -14.32 3.69 -13.82
C LEU A 207 -14.60 2.57 -14.83
N PHE A 208 -15.17 1.45 -14.39
CA PHE A 208 -15.55 0.33 -15.28
C PHE A 208 -16.56 0.74 -16.34
N ARG A 209 -17.51 1.64 -16.04
CA ARG A 209 -18.42 2.19 -17.06
C ARG A 209 -17.68 2.94 -18.16
N ILE A 210 -16.56 3.59 -17.85
CA ILE A 210 -15.75 4.33 -18.82
C ILE A 210 -14.91 3.37 -19.65
N SER A 211 -14.36 2.32 -19.03
CA SER A 211 -13.53 1.32 -19.70
C SER A 211 -14.31 0.10 -20.18
N TYR A 212 -15.65 0.14 -20.20
CA TYR A 212 -16.46 -1.04 -20.50
C TYR A 212 -16.12 -1.61 -21.89
N GLY A 213 -15.84 -2.91 -21.94
CA GLY A 213 -15.40 -3.61 -23.16
C GLY A 213 -13.89 -3.55 -23.42
N ASN A 214 -13.13 -2.74 -22.68
CA ASN A 214 -11.68 -2.76 -22.67
C ASN A 214 -11.21 -3.57 -21.45
N TRP A 215 -10.77 -4.80 -21.70
CA TRP A 215 -10.23 -5.68 -20.66
C TRP A 215 -8.72 -5.83 -20.84
N ASN A 216 -7.97 -5.65 -19.75
CA ASN A 216 -6.54 -5.95 -19.73
C ASN A 216 -6.30 -7.33 -19.12
N THR A 217 -5.17 -7.96 -19.45
CA THR A 217 -4.92 -9.36 -19.07
C THR A 217 -4.72 -9.54 -17.56
N GLU A 218 -4.37 -8.44 -16.88
CA GLU A 218 -4.14 -8.33 -15.46
C GLU A 218 -5.40 -8.02 -14.64
N ASP A 219 -6.50 -7.59 -15.27
CA ASP A 219 -7.72 -7.21 -14.54
C ASP A 219 -8.45 -8.47 -14.04
N GLU A 220 -8.74 -8.54 -12.74
CA GLU A 220 -9.48 -9.66 -12.14
C GLU A 220 -10.99 -9.39 -12.07
N GLY A 221 -11.40 -8.14 -11.86
CA GLY A 221 -12.78 -7.71 -11.68
C GLY A 221 -13.46 -7.25 -12.96
N SER A 222 -14.80 -7.26 -12.95
CA SER A 222 -15.63 -6.70 -14.04
C SER A 222 -16.67 -5.68 -13.57
N LEU A 223 -17.31 -4.99 -14.52
CA LEU A 223 -18.41 -4.08 -14.23
C LEU A 223 -19.58 -4.82 -13.56
N GLU A 224 -19.92 -6.01 -14.06
CA GLU A 224 -20.98 -6.85 -13.52
C GLU A 224 -20.69 -7.25 -12.07
N GLU A 225 -19.48 -7.69 -11.78
CA GLU A 225 -19.07 -8.03 -10.42
C GLU A 225 -19.10 -6.81 -9.50
N ALA A 226 -18.59 -5.66 -9.95
CA ALA A 226 -18.64 -4.43 -9.17
C ALA A 226 -20.09 -3.98 -8.89
N LEU A 227 -20.99 -4.10 -9.86
CA LEU A 227 -22.41 -3.80 -9.70
C LEU A 227 -23.10 -4.75 -8.72
N ASP A 228 -22.78 -6.05 -8.76
CA ASP A 228 -23.32 -7.05 -7.83
C ASP A 228 -22.89 -6.76 -6.38
N HIS A 229 -21.59 -6.56 -6.14
CA HIS A 229 -21.08 -6.23 -4.81
C HIS A 229 -21.61 -4.89 -4.30
N LEU A 230 -21.72 -3.87 -5.17
CA LEU A 230 -22.28 -2.57 -4.80
C LEU A 230 -23.77 -2.66 -4.46
N ALA A 231 -24.55 -3.39 -5.26
CA ALA A 231 -25.97 -3.58 -5.02
C ALA A 231 -26.21 -4.29 -3.67
N PHE A 232 -25.44 -5.34 -3.38
CA PHE A 232 -25.52 -6.01 -2.09
C PHE A 232 -25.07 -5.11 -0.93
N SER A 233 -23.98 -4.36 -1.09
CA SER A 233 -23.51 -3.42 -0.06
C SER A 233 -24.57 -2.37 0.28
N TYR A 234 -25.24 -1.82 -0.74
CA TYR A 234 -26.36 -0.90 -0.54
C TYR A 234 -27.56 -1.56 0.14
N PHE A 235 -27.87 -2.80 -0.22
CA PHE A 235 -28.93 -3.58 0.44
C PHE A 235 -28.63 -3.79 1.92
N MET A 236 -27.40 -4.17 2.27
CA MET A 236 -26.96 -4.38 3.65
C MET A 236 -26.91 -3.07 4.46
N ALA A 237 -26.55 -1.97 3.80
CA ALA A 237 -26.69 -0.63 4.37
C ALA A 237 -28.15 -0.18 4.57
N GLY A 238 -29.13 -0.92 4.05
CA GLY A 238 -30.56 -0.60 4.13
C GLY A 238 -31.08 0.26 2.98
N ASN A 239 -30.25 0.70 2.04
CA ASN A 239 -30.67 1.49 0.88
C ASN A 239 -31.16 0.58 -0.26
N ILE A 240 -32.33 -0.01 -0.05
CA ILE A 240 -32.95 -0.97 -0.98
C ILE A 240 -33.24 -0.32 -2.35
N SER A 241 -33.52 0.99 -2.38
CA SER A 241 -33.77 1.70 -3.63
C SER A 241 -32.54 1.77 -4.53
N HIS A 242 -31.36 2.05 -3.97
CA HIS A 242 -30.10 2.00 -4.73
C HIS A 242 -29.75 0.58 -5.16
N ALA A 243 -29.89 -0.39 -4.25
CA ALA A 243 -29.65 -1.80 -4.55
C ALA A 243 -30.51 -2.28 -5.74
N LEU A 244 -31.79 -1.91 -5.77
CA LEU A 244 -32.69 -2.22 -6.88
C LEU A 244 -32.23 -1.61 -8.21
N LYS A 245 -31.89 -0.32 -8.23
CA LYS A 245 -31.43 0.36 -9.46
C LYS A 245 -30.17 -0.29 -10.03
N LEU A 246 -29.20 -0.58 -9.17
CA LEU A 246 -27.95 -1.23 -9.57
C LEU A 246 -28.17 -2.67 -10.04
N SER A 247 -29.09 -3.40 -9.41
CA SER A 247 -29.47 -4.75 -9.83
C SER A 247 -30.19 -4.76 -11.19
N GLN A 248 -31.00 -3.74 -11.47
CA GLN A 248 -31.64 -3.56 -12.78
C GLN A 248 -30.61 -3.18 -13.85
N GLU A 249 -29.63 -2.33 -13.51
CA GLU A 249 -28.50 -2.02 -14.38
C GLU A 249 -27.65 -3.26 -14.67
N PHE A 250 -27.34 -4.07 -13.66
CA PHE A 250 -26.63 -5.34 -13.83
C PHE A 250 -27.31 -6.23 -14.89
N LEU A 251 -28.64 -6.37 -14.83
CA LEU A 251 -29.41 -7.19 -15.79
C LEU A 251 -29.43 -6.62 -17.21
N HIS A 252 -29.02 -5.36 -17.42
CA HIS A 252 -28.79 -4.84 -18.75
C HIS A 252 -27.55 -5.47 -19.41
N TYR A 253 -26.52 -5.75 -18.60
CA TYR A 253 -25.26 -6.36 -19.03
C TYR A 253 -25.32 -7.89 -19.05
N ASP A 254 -25.94 -8.51 -18.04
CA ASP A 254 -26.18 -9.95 -17.96
C ASP A 254 -27.67 -10.28 -17.75
N PRO A 255 -28.48 -10.28 -18.84
CA PRO A 255 -29.91 -10.58 -18.75
C PRO A 255 -30.22 -12.03 -18.34
N GLY A 256 -29.26 -12.94 -18.47
CA GLY A 256 -29.41 -14.37 -18.14
C GLY A 256 -29.27 -14.68 -16.66
N ASN A 257 -28.92 -13.69 -15.83
CA ASN A 257 -28.61 -13.91 -14.43
C ASN A 257 -29.86 -14.12 -13.56
N GLU A 258 -30.22 -15.39 -13.35
CA GLU A 258 -31.39 -15.72 -12.54
C GLU A 258 -31.27 -15.24 -11.08
N ARG A 259 -30.05 -15.22 -10.52
CA ARG A 259 -29.82 -14.75 -9.14
C ARG A 259 -30.16 -13.27 -9.03
N MET A 260 -29.67 -12.45 -9.95
CA MET A 260 -29.96 -11.02 -9.93
C MET A 260 -31.43 -10.73 -10.21
N ALA A 261 -32.06 -11.46 -11.14
CA ALA A 261 -33.51 -11.35 -11.39
C ALA A 261 -34.34 -11.64 -10.13
N ARG A 262 -33.96 -12.65 -9.34
CA ARG A 262 -34.61 -12.92 -8.04
C ARG A 262 -34.35 -11.82 -7.02
N ASN A 263 -33.15 -11.23 -6.98
CA ASN A 263 -32.83 -10.11 -6.09
C ASN A 263 -33.68 -8.88 -6.40
N VAL A 264 -33.86 -8.53 -7.68
CA VAL A 264 -34.75 -7.44 -8.14
C VAL A 264 -36.17 -7.63 -7.60
N LEU A 265 -36.77 -8.81 -7.81
CA LEU A 265 -38.11 -9.10 -7.30
C LEU A 265 -38.20 -9.01 -5.76
N LYS A 266 -37.15 -9.46 -5.06
CA LYS A 266 -37.05 -9.34 -3.61
C LYS A 266 -37.00 -7.88 -3.16
N TYR A 267 -36.18 -7.05 -3.79
CA TYR A 267 -36.02 -5.64 -3.45
C TYR A 267 -37.30 -4.83 -3.74
N GLU A 268 -37.98 -5.09 -4.86
CA GLU A 268 -39.28 -4.49 -5.17
C GLU A 268 -40.34 -4.79 -4.11
N LYS A 269 -40.40 -6.05 -3.64
CA LYS A 269 -41.32 -6.46 -2.58
C LYS A 269 -41.01 -5.76 -1.25
N LEU A 270 -39.73 -5.64 -0.90
CA LEU A 270 -39.31 -4.97 0.34
C LEU A 270 -39.60 -3.46 0.29
N LEU A 271 -39.37 -2.80 -0.84
CA LEU A 271 -39.66 -1.37 -1.00
C LEU A 271 -41.15 -1.06 -0.88
N ARG A 272 -42.02 -1.90 -1.42
CA ARG A 272 -43.48 -1.77 -1.24
C ARG A 272 -43.87 -1.80 0.23
N LYS A 273 -43.27 -2.70 1.01
CA LYS A 273 -43.50 -2.83 2.45
C LYS A 273 -42.94 -1.64 3.25
N ASP A 274 -41.73 -1.18 2.93
CA ASP A 274 -41.10 -0.05 3.63
C ASP A 274 -41.85 1.28 3.42
N GLN A 275 -42.51 1.47 2.27
CA GLN A 275 -43.39 2.63 2.01
C GLN A 275 -44.62 2.66 2.92
N GLU A 276 -45.11 1.49 3.35
CA GLU A 276 -46.24 1.37 4.27
C GLU A 276 -45.82 1.60 5.73
N GLU A 277 -44.57 1.28 6.07
CA GLU A 277 -44.04 1.32 7.45
C GLU A 277 -43.27 2.62 7.79
N GLY A 278 -43.02 3.50 6.81
CA GLY A 278 -42.50 4.85 7.06
C GLY A 278 -41.12 4.89 7.74
N LYS A 279 -40.14 4.14 7.22
CA LYS A 279 -38.78 4.14 7.79
C LYS A 279 -38.03 5.44 7.49
N GLY A 280 -37.37 5.96 8.52
CA GLY A 280 -36.56 7.19 8.48
C GLY A 280 -35.29 7.08 7.64
N LYS A 281 -34.58 8.21 7.50
CA LYS A 281 -33.36 8.33 6.69
C LYS A 281 -32.27 7.36 7.16
N ILE A 282 -31.85 6.49 6.25
CA ILE A 282 -30.73 5.55 6.47
C ILE A 282 -29.43 6.35 6.59
N THR A 283 -28.71 6.13 7.68
CA THR A 283 -27.39 6.71 7.91
C THR A 283 -26.39 5.57 7.97
N LEU A 284 -25.44 5.55 7.04
CA LEU A 284 -24.31 4.63 7.08
C LEU A 284 -23.53 4.86 8.37
N GLN A 285 -23.49 3.85 9.23
CA GLN A 285 -22.66 3.89 10.42
C GLN A 285 -21.29 3.32 10.10
N ARG A 286 -20.25 4.09 10.38
CA ARG A 286 -18.88 3.63 10.33
C ARG A 286 -18.68 2.52 11.38
N PRO A 287 -18.00 1.41 11.06
CA PRO A 287 -17.75 0.35 12.02
C PRO A 287 -17.04 0.86 13.28
N ASN A 288 -17.49 0.38 14.45
CA ASN A 288 -16.81 0.66 15.70
C ASN A 288 -15.59 -0.24 15.81
N VAL A 289 -14.40 0.34 15.67
CA VAL A 289 -13.15 -0.37 15.92
C VAL A 289 -12.96 -0.48 17.44
N THR A 290 -12.79 -1.69 17.94
CA THR A 290 -12.75 -2.06 19.38
C THR A 290 -11.60 -1.46 20.19
N HIS A 291 -10.72 -0.65 19.59
CA HIS A 291 -9.40 -0.35 20.15
C HIS A 291 -9.10 1.12 20.45
N LEU A 292 -10.01 2.07 20.18
CA LEU A 292 -9.76 3.51 20.39
C LEU A 292 -10.94 4.20 21.06
N GLU A 293 -10.99 4.16 22.40
CA GLU A 293 -11.96 4.95 23.21
C GLU A 293 -11.89 6.46 22.93
N THR A 294 -10.78 6.93 22.36
CA THR A 294 -10.49 8.35 22.07
C THR A 294 -10.26 8.61 20.58
N ARG A 295 -10.89 7.81 19.70
CA ARG A 295 -10.80 7.93 18.23
C ARG A 295 -11.05 9.35 17.74
N ASP A 296 -12.15 9.96 18.18
CA ASP A 296 -12.55 11.28 17.67
C ASP A 296 -11.53 12.36 18.04
N ALA A 297 -10.91 12.24 19.22
CA ALA A 297 -9.82 13.13 19.64
C ALA A 297 -8.55 12.91 18.81
N TYR A 298 -8.22 11.66 18.50
CA TYR A 298 -7.10 11.30 17.62
C TYR A 298 -7.29 11.85 16.21
N GLU A 299 -8.45 11.63 15.59
CA GLU A 299 -8.75 12.10 14.23
C GLU A 299 -8.79 13.64 14.17
N ALA A 300 -9.39 14.30 15.15
CA ALA A 300 -9.39 15.75 15.25
C ALA A 300 -7.98 16.36 15.37
N LEU A 301 -7.02 15.63 15.96
CA LEU A 301 -5.61 16.05 16.03
C LEU A 301 -4.93 15.88 14.67
N CYS A 302 -5.09 14.72 14.02
CA CYS A 302 -4.52 14.45 12.70
C CYS A 302 -5.03 15.41 11.62
N GLN A 303 -6.30 15.84 11.69
CA GLN A 303 -6.91 16.73 10.70
C GLN A 303 -6.55 18.22 10.87
N ARG A 304 -5.97 18.62 12.00
CA ARG A 304 -5.54 20.01 12.20
C ARG A 304 -4.26 20.27 11.41
N LEU A 305 -4.35 21.03 10.31
CA LEU A 305 -3.14 21.59 9.68
C LEU A 305 -2.50 22.62 10.61
N GLY A 306 -1.35 22.28 11.21
CA GLY A 306 -0.57 23.22 11.99
C GLY A 306 0.76 22.63 12.46
N SER A 307 1.79 23.45 12.58
CA SER A 307 2.99 23.10 13.34
C SER A 307 2.62 23.04 14.83
N GLN A 308 3.04 21.98 15.54
CA GLN A 308 3.02 21.97 17.01
C GLN A 308 3.53 23.32 17.56
N PRO A 309 2.98 23.83 18.68
CA PRO A 309 3.56 24.98 19.35
C PRO A 309 4.99 24.60 19.74
N ALA A 310 5.98 25.16 19.03
CA ALA A 310 7.38 24.93 19.31
C ALA A 310 7.63 25.24 20.78
N HIS A 311 7.81 24.21 21.59
CA HIS A 311 8.27 24.37 22.95
C HIS A 311 9.69 24.88 22.88
N ARG A 312 9.85 26.20 23.01
CA ARG A 312 11.14 26.91 22.84
C ARG A 312 12.17 26.57 23.94
N ARG A 313 11.89 25.61 24.80
CA ARG A 313 12.74 25.20 25.94
C ARG A 313 12.87 23.68 25.96
N LEU A 314 13.58 23.15 24.98
CA LEU A 314 14.15 21.81 25.06
C LEU A 314 15.13 21.80 26.24
N SER A 315 14.97 20.83 27.14
CA SER A 315 15.82 20.69 28.33
C SER A 315 16.54 19.36 28.26
N CYS A 316 17.87 19.41 28.25
CA CYS A 316 18.70 18.21 28.30
C CYS A 316 19.19 17.96 29.72
N SER A 317 19.13 16.71 30.18
CA SER A 317 19.62 16.29 31.49
C SER A 317 20.31 14.93 31.40
N TYR A 318 21.15 14.65 32.38
CA TYR A 318 21.73 13.32 32.57
C TYR A 318 20.91 12.58 33.63
N GLU A 319 20.35 11.43 33.26
CA GLU A 319 19.51 10.62 34.13
C GLU A 319 20.25 9.36 34.57
N THR A 320 20.35 9.18 35.88
CA THR A 320 21.02 8.03 36.49
C THR A 320 20.03 7.02 37.06
N ASN A 321 18.77 7.42 37.30
CA ASN A 321 17.71 6.62 37.91
C ASN A 321 18.17 5.77 39.11
N HIS A 322 19.11 6.31 39.90
CA HIS A 322 19.72 5.65 41.06
C HIS A 322 20.33 4.24 40.79
N SER A 323 20.59 3.89 39.53
CA SER A 323 21.24 2.64 39.17
C SER A 323 22.76 2.78 39.31
N PRO A 324 23.46 1.86 40.01
CA PRO A 324 24.93 1.91 40.16
C PRO A 324 25.69 2.04 38.84
N TRP A 325 25.18 1.42 37.77
CA TRP A 325 25.77 1.48 36.44
C TRP A 325 25.59 2.84 35.76
N LEU A 326 24.40 3.44 35.90
CA LEU A 326 24.10 4.74 35.29
C LEU A 326 24.70 5.92 36.08
N ILE A 327 25.19 5.70 37.30
CA ILE A 327 26.02 6.68 38.01
C ILE A 327 27.36 6.88 37.28
N LEU A 328 27.93 5.80 36.73
CA LEU A 328 29.18 5.85 35.98
C LEU A 328 28.96 6.30 34.53
N GLN A 329 27.83 5.91 33.93
CA GLN A 329 27.47 6.29 32.57
C GLN A 329 26.00 6.76 32.51
N PRO A 330 25.73 8.04 32.83
CA PRO A 330 24.37 8.58 32.85
C PRO A 330 23.73 8.61 31.46
N LEU A 331 22.41 8.37 31.41
CA LEU A 331 21.65 8.45 30.17
C LEU A 331 21.47 9.91 29.75
N LYS A 332 21.70 10.20 28.47
CA LYS A 332 21.50 11.53 27.89
C LYS A 332 20.02 11.71 27.54
N LYS A 333 19.29 12.45 28.37
CA LYS A 333 17.85 12.70 28.19
C LYS A 333 17.60 14.10 27.63
N GLU A 334 16.69 14.21 26.67
CA GLU A 334 16.17 15.46 26.14
C GLU A 334 14.64 15.48 26.28
N ILE A 335 14.09 16.47 26.97
CA ILE A 335 12.64 16.60 27.14
C ILE A 335 12.05 17.31 25.91
N LEU A 336 11.22 16.60 25.16
CA LEU A 336 10.48 17.11 24.01
C LEU A 336 9.14 17.72 24.39
N HIS A 337 8.49 17.19 25.44
CA HIS A 337 7.24 17.71 25.96
C HIS A 337 7.18 17.52 27.49
N PRO A 338 6.82 18.52 28.32
CA PRO A 338 6.88 18.40 29.77
C PRO A 338 5.67 17.71 30.43
N ARG A 339 4.44 17.78 29.91
CA ARG A 339 3.25 17.23 30.62
C ARG A 339 2.08 16.69 29.78
N PRO A 340 1.91 15.37 29.55
CA PRO A 340 2.85 14.30 29.88
C PRO A 340 4.29 14.51 29.39
N GLU A 341 5.20 13.95 30.17
CA GLU A 341 6.61 13.96 29.86
C GLU A 341 6.88 13.08 28.63
N LEU A 342 7.44 13.69 27.58
CA LEU A 342 7.96 13.03 26.40
C LEU A 342 9.45 13.32 26.37
N ALA A 343 10.28 12.27 26.46
CA ALA A 343 11.72 12.40 26.47
C ALA A 343 12.37 11.56 25.35
N LEU A 344 13.50 12.06 24.84
CA LEU A 344 14.39 11.43 23.87
C LEU A 344 15.69 11.05 24.57
N TYR A 345 16.16 9.82 24.38
CA TYR A 345 17.38 9.33 24.98
C TYR A 345 18.47 9.15 23.92
N HIS A 346 19.48 10.00 23.98
CA HIS A 346 20.57 9.98 23.02
C HIS A 346 21.59 8.90 23.37
N ASP A 347 22.11 8.23 22.34
CA ASP A 347 23.15 7.20 22.44
C ASP A 347 22.80 6.06 23.42
N PHE A 348 21.51 5.76 23.59
CA PHE A 348 21.04 4.71 24.50
C PHE A 348 21.48 3.31 24.03
N LEU A 349 21.54 3.09 22.72
CA LEU A 349 21.99 1.83 22.12
C LEU A 349 23.13 2.12 21.13
N SER A 350 24.10 1.21 21.07
CA SER A 350 25.15 1.25 20.07
C SER A 350 24.59 1.02 18.66
N PRO A 351 25.27 1.48 17.59
CA PRO A 351 24.87 1.18 16.22
C PRO A 351 24.72 -0.33 15.95
N SER A 352 25.58 -1.17 16.51
CA SER A 352 25.48 -2.64 16.37
C SER A 352 24.26 -3.23 17.06
N GLU A 353 23.91 -2.73 18.25
CA GLU A 353 22.69 -3.16 18.94
C GLU A 353 21.44 -2.67 18.20
N ALA A 354 21.49 -1.45 17.65
CA ALA A 354 20.46 -0.89 16.80
C ALA A 354 20.19 -1.80 15.59
N GLU A 355 21.24 -2.19 14.86
CA GLU A 355 21.13 -3.09 13.70
C GLU A 355 20.63 -4.47 14.10
N LYS A 356 21.10 -5.02 15.22
CA LYS A 356 20.62 -6.31 15.73
C LYS A 356 19.14 -6.26 16.10
N ILE A 357 18.68 -5.19 16.75
CA ILE A 357 17.27 -4.97 17.06
C ILE A 357 16.45 -4.85 15.77
N LYS A 358 16.93 -4.11 14.77
CA LYS A 358 16.27 -4.00 13.46
C LYS A 358 16.18 -5.35 12.75
N ALA A 359 17.24 -6.15 12.79
CA ALA A 359 17.27 -7.47 12.18
C ALA A 359 16.29 -8.44 12.88
N LEU A 360 16.19 -8.38 14.21
CA LEU A 360 15.24 -9.17 14.99
C LEU A 360 13.79 -8.70 14.83
N ALA A 361 13.60 -7.40 14.58
CA ALA A 361 12.29 -6.76 14.40
C ALA A 361 11.84 -6.71 12.94
N ALA A 362 12.69 -7.08 11.97
CA ALA A 362 12.26 -7.29 10.60
C ALA A 362 11.42 -8.58 10.55
N PRO A 363 10.30 -8.62 9.80
CA PRO A 363 9.56 -9.86 9.65
C PRO A 363 10.50 -10.94 9.11
N GLY A 364 10.47 -12.12 9.72
CA GLY A 364 11.20 -13.31 9.28
C GLY A 364 10.67 -13.80 7.93
N VAL A 365 11.02 -13.09 6.85
CA VAL A 365 10.87 -13.56 5.47
C VAL A 365 12.26 -13.93 5.01
N SER A 366 12.78 -15.06 5.51
CA SER A 366 13.91 -15.84 4.98
C SER A 366 14.24 -16.96 5.98
N ASP A 367 13.57 -18.10 5.83
CA ASP A 367 14.22 -19.42 5.75
C ASP A 367 13.15 -20.49 5.91
N GLY A 368 12.95 -21.27 4.84
CA GLY A 368 12.19 -22.51 4.88
C GLY A 368 12.82 -23.45 5.90
N GLY A 369 12.27 -23.48 7.11
CA GLY A 369 12.76 -24.33 8.19
C GLY A 369 11.86 -24.21 9.41
N ARG A 370 11.24 -25.33 9.79
CA ARG A 370 10.44 -25.48 11.02
C ARG A 370 11.23 -24.99 12.24
N LEU A 371 10.99 -23.77 12.70
CA LEU A 371 11.27 -23.33 14.06
C LEU A 371 10.11 -22.42 14.48
N GLY A 372 9.55 -22.72 15.65
CA GLY A 372 8.25 -22.22 16.10
C GLY A 372 8.09 -20.72 15.98
N ALA A 373 6.93 -20.31 15.48
CA ALA A 373 6.43 -18.95 15.59
C ALA A 373 6.62 -18.45 17.03
N VAL A 374 7.47 -17.44 17.20
CA VAL A 374 7.34 -16.54 18.34
C VAL A 374 6.02 -15.81 18.11
N LYS A 375 4.93 -16.36 18.65
CA LYS A 375 3.65 -15.66 18.79
C LYS A 375 3.94 -14.38 19.58
N GLY A 376 3.98 -13.24 18.91
CA GLY A 376 4.22 -11.96 19.60
C GLY A 376 4.44 -10.72 18.73
N PHE A 377 4.72 -10.85 17.44
CA PHE A 377 4.93 -9.67 16.58
C PHE A 377 4.07 -9.75 15.31
N LYS A 378 2.89 -9.14 15.37
CA LYS A 378 2.09 -8.77 14.20
C LYS A 378 2.48 -7.36 13.78
N PHE A 379 2.76 -7.18 12.48
CA PHE A 379 2.95 -5.85 11.93
C PHE A 379 1.60 -5.17 11.79
N LEU A 380 1.33 -4.20 12.67
CA LEU A 380 0.23 -3.28 12.48
C LEU A 380 0.64 -2.30 11.38
N ASN A 381 0.04 -2.44 10.19
CA ASN A 381 0.10 -1.46 9.10
C ASN A 381 -0.63 -0.18 9.54
N TYR A 382 0.03 0.60 10.39
CA TYR A 382 -0.39 1.94 10.73
C TYR A 382 0.55 2.92 10.02
N PRO A 383 0.02 3.90 9.25
CA PRO A 383 0.74 5.15 9.09
C PRO A 383 1.08 5.62 10.51
N PHE A 384 2.36 5.55 10.86
CA PHE A 384 2.91 6.26 12.00
C PHE A 384 2.79 7.74 11.66
N CYS A 385 1.61 8.31 11.90
CA CYS A 385 1.49 9.73 12.09
C CYS A 385 2.19 10.01 13.42
N GLY A 386 3.36 10.64 13.35
CA GLY A 386 4.21 10.83 14.52
C GLY A 386 3.45 11.42 15.71
N ARG A 387 3.65 10.80 16.88
CA ARG A 387 3.26 11.22 18.24
C ARG A 387 1.81 10.96 18.67
N GLY A 388 1.53 9.70 19.02
CA GLY A 388 0.47 9.33 19.96
C GLY A 388 0.76 7.97 20.59
N LEU A 389 0.89 7.90 21.91
CA LEU A 389 0.85 6.65 22.68
C LEU A 389 -0.49 6.62 23.40
N MET A 390 -1.39 5.74 22.95
CA MET A 390 -2.60 5.37 23.68
C MET A 390 -2.47 3.92 24.18
N ARG A 391 -3.15 3.67 25.29
CA ARG A 391 -3.12 2.42 26.06
C ARG A 391 -3.72 1.28 25.24
N TRP A 392 -2.90 0.29 24.87
CA TRP A 392 -3.36 -0.95 24.25
C TRP A 392 -3.62 -2.00 25.33
N GLY A 393 -4.86 -2.49 25.40
CA GLY A 393 -5.20 -3.65 26.22
C GLY A 393 -4.54 -4.91 25.65
N GLN A 394 -3.71 -5.53 26.48
CA GLN A 394 -3.00 -6.81 26.27
C GLN A 394 -1.89 -6.82 25.21
N SER A 395 -0.66 -6.57 25.70
CA SER A 395 0.61 -7.17 25.26
C SER A 395 0.88 -7.27 23.75
N GLU A 396 1.16 -6.15 23.09
CA GLU A 396 1.83 -6.13 21.77
C GLU A 396 2.87 -4.99 21.74
N VAL A 397 4.14 -5.30 21.45
CA VAL A 397 5.25 -4.33 21.37
C VAL A 397 5.62 -4.17 19.89
N GLY A 398 5.50 -2.97 19.33
CA GLY A 398 5.90 -2.67 17.96
C GLY A 398 7.21 -1.88 17.89
N LEU A 399 8.14 -2.28 17.01
CA LEU A 399 9.41 -1.60 16.76
C LEU A 399 9.43 -1.04 15.32
N ALA A 400 9.69 0.25 15.15
CA ALA A 400 9.81 0.89 13.83
C ALA A 400 11.16 1.64 13.72
N GLY A 401 12.16 1.08 13.00
CA GLY A 401 13.56 1.56 13.01
C GLY A 401 14.02 2.42 11.83
N SER A 402 15.03 3.28 12.08
CA SER A 402 15.80 4.10 11.11
C SER A 402 17.27 3.67 11.03
N PRO A 403 17.96 3.59 9.86
CA PRO A 403 19.31 3.04 9.72
C PRO A 403 20.47 3.90 10.26
N ASN A 404 20.32 5.23 10.38
CA ASN A 404 21.50 6.12 10.39
C ASN A 404 21.63 7.15 11.52
N TYR A 405 21.05 6.91 12.71
CA TYR A 405 21.41 7.66 13.92
C TYR A 405 21.41 6.78 15.17
N SER A 406 22.33 7.07 16.09
CA SER A 406 22.34 6.60 17.49
C SER A 406 21.30 7.31 18.37
N LYS A 407 20.22 7.84 17.77
CA LYS A 407 19.14 8.54 18.47
C LYS A 407 17.95 7.59 18.68
N PHE A 408 17.66 7.28 19.94
CA PHE A 408 16.56 6.40 20.36
C PHE A 408 15.52 7.21 21.13
N LEU A 409 14.29 7.25 20.64
CA LEU A 409 13.16 7.80 21.39
C LEU A 409 12.63 6.71 22.32
N LEU A 410 13.23 6.59 23.50
CA LEU A 410 12.67 5.78 24.57
C LEU A 410 11.54 6.58 25.22
N LEU A 411 10.31 6.21 24.88
CA LEU A 411 9.10 6.87 25.35
C LEU A 411 8.70 6.25 26.70
N VAL A 412 9.24 6.80 27.78
CA VAL A 412 8.88 6.39 29.16
C VAL A 412 7.75 7.30 29.64
N LEU A 413 6.52 6.80 29.63
CA LEU A 413 5.37 7.47 30.24
C LEU A 413 5.35 7.18 31.75
N GLN A 414 6.09 7.97 32.53
CA GLN A 414 6.05 7.90 33.99
C GLN A 414 4.87 8.73 34.52
N ASN A 415 3.74 8.04 34.81
CA ASN A 415 2.54 8.43 35.58
C ASN A 415 1.21 8.11 34.89
N TRP A 416 1.00 6.85 34.52
CA TRP A 416 -0.34 6.28 34.31
C TRP A 416 -0.60 5.21 35.38
N SER A 417 -0.72 5.64 36.64
CA SER A 417 -0.92 4.74 37.77
C SER A 417 -2.41 4.56 38.09
N GLU A 418 -3.01 3.50 37.56
CA GLU A 418 -4.03 2.74 38.33
C GLU A 418 -3.75 1.23 38.37
N LEU A 419 -2.77 0.67 37.62
CA LEU A 419 -2.51 -0.78 37.64
C LEU A 419 -1.02 -1.19 37.53
N GLY A 420 -0.10 -0.44 38.12
CA GLY A 420 1.20 -0.99 38.54
C GLY A 420 2.13 -1.64 37.49
N GLU A 421 1.98 -1.37 36.19
CA GLU A 421 2.90 -1.87 35.15
C GLU A 421 3.52 -0.74 34.33
N SER A 422 4.85 -0.78 34.19
CA SER A 422 5.63 0.15 33.35
C SER A 422 5.85 -0.49 31.98
N HIS A 423 5.28 0.05 30.91
CA HIS A 423 5.53 -0.44 29.54
C HIS A 423 6.61 0.39 28.84
N LEU A 424 7.60 -0.28 28.27
CA LEU A 424 8.70 0.33 27.53
C LEU A 424 8.33 0.43 26.03
N TRP A 425 8.31 1.63 25.46
CA TRP A 425 8.07 1.84 24.03
C TRP A 425 9.33 2.39 23.36
N LEU A 426 9.80 1.71 22.31
CA LEU A 426 10.98 2.07 21.53
C LEU A 426 10.53 2.69 20.20
N GLY A 427 10.66 4.02 20.06
CA GLY A 427 10.44 4.76 18.82
C GLY A 427 11.73 5.37 18.29
N PHE A 428 11.76 5.72 17.01
CA PHE A 428 12.91 6.35 16.34
C PHE A 428 12.45 7.68 15.75
N SER A 429 13.24 8.76 15.90
CA SER A 429 12.95 10.05 15.26
C SER A 429 14.01 10.38 14.21
N GLY A 430 13.57 10.83 13.04
CA GLY A 430 14.39 11.34 11.96
C GLY A 430 14.02 12.78 11.62
N ASP A 431 15.01 13.58 11.20
CA ASP A 431 14.90 15.05 11.04
C ASP A 431 14.49 15.48 9.62
N GLU A 432 14.14 14.56 8.71
CA GLU A 432 13.69 14.90 7.35
C GLU A 432 12.43 14.12 6.94
N CYS A 433 11.25 14.60 7.34
CA CYS A 433 9.99 14.21 6.72
C CYS A 433 9.54 15.28 5.72
N LEU A 434 9.30 14.84 4.48
CA LEU A 434 8.54 15.57 3.46
C LEU A 434 7.31 16.24 4.08
N LEU A 435 7.17 17.53 3.76
CA LEU A 435 6.16 18.47 4.25
C LEU A 435 4.73 17.91 4.19
N LEU A 436 4.29 17.33 5.31
CA LEU A 436 2.90 17.27 5.75
C LEU A 436 2.87 17.77 7.20
N PRO A 437 1.93 18.64 7.60
CA PRO A 437 2.03 19.36 8.88
C PRO A 437 1.96 18.40 10.07
N PHE A 438 3.02 18.37 10.88
CA PHE A 438 3.10 17.65 12.15
C PHE A 438 2.38 18.45 13.26
N SER A 439 1.16 18.06 13.61
CA SER A 439 0.36 18.60 14.73
C SER A 439 -0.01 17.49 15.72
N CYS A 440 0.45 17.60 16.97
CA CYS A 440 -0.08 16.82 18.10
C CYS A 440 0.31 17.53 19.39
N TRP A 441 -0.61 18.30 20.00
CA TRP A 441 -0.87 18.35 21.45
C TRP A 441 -1.67 19.58 21.89
N GLU A 442 -2.91 19.36 22.31
CA GLU A 442 -3.54 19.95 23.51
C GLU A 442 -4.97 19.44 23.63
N GLY A 443 -5.35 18.99 24.84
CA GLY A 443 -6.76 18.76 25.16
C GLY A 443 -7.03 17.75 26.27
N ILE A 444 -6.69 18.05 27.52
CA ILE A 444 -7.44 17.51 28.67
C ILE A 444 -7.61 18.62 29.70
N GLY A 445 -8.86 19.08 29.85
CA GLY A 445 -9.30 20.02 30.87
C GLY A 445 -9.21 19.43 32.28
N ARG A 446 -9.03 20.31 33.27
CA ARG A 446 -8.94 19.99 34.70
C ARG A 446 -10.17 19.18 35.17
N PRO A 447 -10.02 18.05 35.90
CA PRO A 447 -11.09 17.51 36.70
C PRO A 447 -11.28 18.38 37.96
N ARG A 448 -12.53 18.76 38.25
CA ARG A 448 -12.92 19.35 39.55
C ARG A 448 -12.85 18.28 40.63
N PRO A 449 -12.41 18.59 41.87
CA PRO A 449 -12.39 17.62 42.95
C PRO A 449 -13.82 17.34 43.45
N THR A 450 -14.24 16.08 43.34
CA THR A 450 -15.41 15.57 44.06
C THR A 450 -14.95 15.19 45.47
N ILE A 451 -15.37 15.97 46.46
CA ILE A 451 -15.23 15.62 47.88
C ILE A 451 -16.29 14.54 48.16
N ILE A 452 -15.85 13.33 48.49
CA ILE A 452 -16.70 12.33 49.14
C ILE A 452 -16.12 12.14 50.53
N ARG A 453 -16.96 12.45 51.54
CA ARG A 453 -16.69 12.21 52.96
C ARG A 453 -16.84 10.74 53.30
#